data_AF-A0A9E3V8U2-F1
#
_entry.id   AF-A0A9E3V8U2-F1
#
_cell.length_a   1.000
_cell.length_b   1.000
_cell.length_c   1.000
_cell.angle_alpha   90.00
_cell.angle_beta   90.00
_cell.angle_gamma   90.00
#
_symmetry.space_group_name_H-M   'P 1'
#
loop_
_entity.id
_entity.type
_entity.pdbx_description
1 polymer ?
#
loop_
_entity_poly.entity_id
_entity_poly.type
_entity_poly.pdbx_seq_one_letter_code
_entity_poly.pdbx_strand_id
1 'polypeptide(L)'
;MKVLLLLCAAAAILSCGGQSTLGGACTKNADCTIGQTCFLAEPGGFCSHGCSILGSTTECPADSVCAYQGGTDLVCSPICTADSACRQEYACKALIVGGKSACAPK
;
A
#
# COMPACT_ATOMS: atom_id res chain seq x y z
N MET A 1 -38.76 -24.17 -26.48
CA MET A 1 -37.28 -24.16 -26.59
C MET A 1 -36.74 -23.15 -25.59
N LYS A 2 -35.78 -23.59 -24.75
CA LYS A 2 -35.18 -22.87 -23.63
C LYS A 2 -34.36 -21.68 -24.14
N VAL A 3 -34.66 -20.46 -23.67
CA VAL A 3 -33.80 -19.28 -23.85
C VAL A 3 -32.81 -19.29 -22.69
N LEU A 4 -31.57 -19.66 -22.98
CA LEU A 4 -30.45 -19.65 -22.04
C LEU A 4 -29.42 -18.62 -22.51
N LEU A 5 -28.78 -17.99 -21.53
CA LEU A 5 -27.51 -17.26 -21.58
C LEU A 5 -27.50 -15.85 -22.20
N LEU A 6 -27.20 -14.87 -21.35
CA LEU A 6 -26.02 -14.03 -21.51
C LEU A 6 -25.54 -13.55 -20.13
N LEU A 7 -24.51 -14.24 -19.62
CA LEU A 7 -23.75 -13.84 -18.44
C LEU A 7 -23.06 -12.50 -18.72
N CYS A 8 -23.28 -11.51 -17.86
CA CYS A 8 -22.39 -10.36 -17.71
C CYS A 8 -21.08 -10.84 -17.08
N ALA A 9 -20.18 -11.39 -17.89
CA ALA A 9 -18.80 -11.60 -17.49
C ALA A 9 -18.09 -10.23 -17.47
N ALA A 10 -18.08 -9.59 -16.29
CA ALA A 10 -17.16 -8.50 -16.02
C ALA A 10 -15.74 -9.07 -15.97
N ALA A 11 -15.10 -9.14 -17.13
CA ALA A 11 -13.68 -9.42 -17.24
C ALA A 11 -12.92 -8.22 -16.65
N ALA A 12 -12.58 -8.31 -15.36
CA ALA A 12 -11.58 -7.45 -14.75
C ALA A 12 -10.24 -7.77 -15.39
N ILE A 13 -9.86 -6.93 -16.35
CA ILE A 13 -8.55 -6.92 -17.01
C ILE A 13 -7.54 -6.43 -15.96
N LEU A 14 -6.97 -7.34 -15.16
CA LEU A 14 -5.88 -7.00 -14.25
C LEU A 14 -4.55 -7.18 -14.97
N SER A 15 -4.16 -6.09 -15.63
CA SER A 15 -2.80 -5.62 -15.92
C SER A 15 -1.66 -6.59 -15.58
N CYS A 16 -1.14 -7.25 -16.61
CA CYS A 16 0.14 -7.95 -16.59
C CYS A 16 1.28 -6.92 -16.66
N GLY A 17 1.96 -6.73 -15.53
CA GLY A 17 3.11 -5.85 -15.35
C GLY A 17 3.20 -5.61 -13.85
N GLY A 18 4.20 -6.20 -13.18
CA GLY A 18 4.28 -6.28 -11.72
C GLY A 18 4.22 -4.90 -11.05
N GLN A 19 3.00 -4.42 -10.81
CA GLN A 19 2.75 -3.19 -10.08
C GLN A 19 3.01 -3.50 -8.62
N SER A 20 3.95 -2.76 -8.04
CA SER A 20 4.20 -2.82 -6.60
C SER A 20 2.87 -2.62 -5.89
N THR A 21 2.49 -3.59 -5.06
CA THR A 21 1.31 -3.49 -4.20
C THR A 21 1.58 -2.65 -2.95
N LEU A 22 2.69 -1.90 -2.90
CA LEU A 22 3.06 -1.11 -1.73
C LEU A 22 1.95 -0.13 -1.34
N GLY A 23 1.53 -0.19 -0.07
CA GLY A 23 0.41 0.59 0.46
C GLY A 23 -0.97 0.12 0.00
N GLY A 24 -1.02 -0.96 -0.79
CA GLY A 24 -2.25 -1.61 -1.22
C GLY A 24 -2.97 -2.36 -0.10
N ALA A 25 -4.26 -2.58 -0.31
CA ALA A 25 -5.10 -3.39 0.57
C ALA A 25 -4.71 -4.86 0.51
N CYS A 26 -4.85 -5.58 1.62
CA CYS A 26 -4.59 -7.01 1.64
C CYS A 26 -5.32 -7.71 2.80
N THR A 27 -5.49 -9.01 2.66
CA THR A 27 -6.05 -9.90 3.70
C THR A 27 -5.07 -11.02 4.07
N LYS A 28 -4.03 -11.22 3.27
CA LYS A 28 -2.96 -12.21 3.46
C LYS A 28 -1.73 -11.81 2.66
N ASN A 29 -0.57 -12.38 3.00
CA ASN A 29 0.70 -12.10 2.32
C ASN A 29 0.67 -12.41 0.82
N ALA A 30 -0.13 -13.38 0.38
CA ALA A 30 -0.27 -13.73 -1.03
C ALA A 30 -0.95 -12.65 -1.88
N ASP A 31 -1.58 -11.64 -1.26
CA ASP A 31 -2.15 -10.50 -1.97
C ASP A 31 -1.09 -9.43 -2.29
N CYS A 32 0.09 -9.54 -1.67
CA CYS A 32 1.20 -8.60 -1.83
C CYS A 32 2.25 -9.11 -2.82
N THR A 33 3.00 -8.18 -3.39
CA THR A 33 4.17 -8.45 -4.23
C THR A 33 5.19 -9.26 -3.42
N ILE A 34 5.87 -10.20 -4.07
CA ILE A 34 6.89 -11.05 -3.41
C ILE A 34 7.88 -10.19 -2.61
N GLY A 35 8.12 -10.60 -1.36
CA GLY A 35 8.95 -9.89 -0.39
C GLY A 35 8.16 -9.01 0.57
N GLN A 36 6.95 -8.57 0.20
CA GLN A 36 6.08 -7.79 1.09
C GLN A 36 5.33 -8.68 2.08
N THR A 37 4.98 -8.06 3.21
CA THR A 37 4.09 -8.61 4.24
C THR A 37 2.80 -7.81 4.23
N CYS A 38 1.68 -8.51 4.47
CA CYS A 38 0.40 -7.87 4.71
C CYS A 38 0.30 -7.47 6.19
N PHE A 39 0.40 -6.18 6.48
CA PHE A 39 0.22 -5.64 7.82
C PHE A 39 -1.27 -5.54 8.13
N LEU A 40 -1.82 -6.60 8.73
CA LEU A 40 -3.25 -6.73 9.02
C LEU A 40 -3.76 -5.86 10.17
N ALA A 41 -2.85 -5.29 10.96
CA ALA A 41 -3.20 -4.30 11.99
C ALA A 41 -3.65 -2.96 11.37
N GLU A 42 -3.29 -2.72 10.11
CA GLU A 42 -3.60 -1.49 9.39
C GLU A 42 -5.00 -1.51 8.77
N PRO A 43 -5.67 -0.34 8.64
CA PRO A 43 -7.00 -0.26 8.04
C PRO A 43 -7.07 -0.93 6.67
N GLY A 44 -7.90 -1.97 6.54
CA GLY A 44 -8.07 -2.75 5.31
C GLY A 44 -6.81 -3.52 4.85
N GLY A 45 -5.87 -3.78 5.76
CA GLY A 45 -4.55 -4.34 5.52
C GLY A 45 -3.64 -3.42 4.69
N PHE A 46 -2.33 -3.53 4.88
CA PHE A 46 -1.36 -2.70 4.17
C PHE A 46 -0.18 -3.55 3.69
N CYS A 47 -0.02 -3.71 2.38
CA CYS A 47 1.13 -4.40 1.81
C CYS A 47 2.38 -3.54 1.92
N SER A 48 3.39 -4.00 2.67
CA SER A 48 4.64 -3.25 2.85
C SER A 48 5.82 -4.15 3.23
N HIS A 49 6.98 -3.55 3.47
CA HIS A 49 8.17 -4.16 4.05
C HIS A 49 8.54 -3.38 5.31
N GLY A 50 9.07 -4.07 6.33
CA GLY A 50 9.67 -3.40 7.47
C GLY A 50 10.95 -2.65 7.07
N CYS A 51 11.22 -1.54 7.74
CA CYS A 51 12.43 -0.74 7.57
C CYS A 51 12.89 -0.22 8.93
N SER A 52 14.13 0.26 9.02
CA SER A 52 14.74 0.63 10.31
C SER A 52 15.04 2.12 10.45
N ILE A 53 15.18 2.86 9.34
CA ILE A 53 15.61 4.27 9.36
C ILE A 53 14.47 5.20 8.94
N LEU A 54 13.75 5.77 9.91
CA LEU A 54 12.67 6.74 9.67
C LEU A 54 13.11 7.86 8.70
N GLY A 55 12.28 8.14 7.69
CA GLY A 55 12.54 9.17 6.68
C GLY A 55 13.53 8.76 5.59
N SER A 56 14.17 7.59 5.70
CA SER A 56 15.06 7.06 4.66
C SER A 56 14.29 6.36 3.55
N THR A 57 14.85 6.40 2.34
CA THR A 57 14.39 5.63 1.18
C THR A 57 15.34 4.47 0.86
N THR A 58 16.41 4.25 1.63
CA THR A 58 17.46 3.27 1.31
C THR A 58 16.97 1.83 1.38
N GLU A 59 16.14 1.51 2.37
CA GLU A 59 15.58 0.17 2.57
C GLU A 59 14.25 -0.04 1.83
N CYS A 60 13.72 1.04 1.25
CA CYS A 60 12.39 1.06 0.67
C CYS A 60 12.44 1.07 -0.85
N PRO A 61 11.45 0.43 -1.52
CA PRO A 61 11.36 0.50 -2.97
C PRO A 61 11.19 1.95 -3.45
N ALA A 62 11.38 2.17 -4.75
CA ALA A 62 11.19 3.48 -5.36
C ALA A 62 9.82 4.10 -4.96
N ASP A 63 9.80 5.42 -4.84
CA ASP A 63 8.63 6.22 -4.48
C ASP A 63 8.03 5.91 -3.10
N SER A 64 8.84 5.34 -2.20
CA SER A 64 8.45 5.09 -0.82
C SER A 64 9.52 5.48 0.19
N VAL A 65 9.09 5.68 1.43
CA VAL A 65 9.91 6.14 2.54
C VAL A 65 9.57 5.35 3.79
N CYS A 66 10.57 5.12 4.63
CA CYS A 66 10.37 4.47 5.91
C CYS A 66 9.58 5.39 6.84
N ALA A 67 8.39 4.95 7.27
CA ALA A 67 7.44 5.75 8.03
C ALA A 67 6.69 4.91 9.08
N TYR A 68 6.14 5.59 10.08
CA TYR A 68 5.25 4.95 11.05
C TYR A 68 3.88 4.67 10.47
N GLN A 69 3.35 3.49 10.77
CA GLN A 69 1.99 3.07 10.43
C GLN A 69 1.18 2.88 11.72
N GLY A 70 0.50 3.94 12.17
CA GLY A 70 -0.41 3.92 13.33
C GLY A 70 0.21 3.66 14.72
N GLY A 71 1.43 3.14 14.81
CA GLY A 71 2.13 2.78 16.05
C GLY A 71 3.64 2.98 15.98
N THR A 72 4.42 2.06 16.57
CA THR A 72 5.89 2.11 16.60
C THR A 72 6.56 1.39 15.44
N ASP A 73 5.80 0.64 14.65
CA ASP A 73 6.34 -0.13 13.54
C ASP A 73 6.70 0.79 12.38
N LEU A 74 7.93 0.63 11.91
CA LEU A 74 8.46 1.31 10.74
C LEU A 74 8.33 0.42 9.53
N VAL A 75 7.60 0.90 8.53
CA VAL A 75 7.42 0.21 7.26
C VAL A 75 7.56 1.17 6.10
N CYS A 76 7.81 0.63 4.91
CA CYS A 76 7.89 1.43 3.70
C CYS A 76 6.50 1.87 3.27
N SER A 77 6.24 3.17 3.34
CA SER A 77 4.97 3.75 2.93
C SER A 77 5.15 4.62 1.67
N PRO A 78 4.18 4.62 0.74
CA PRO A 78 4.22 5.52 -0.42
C PRO A 78 4.45 6.97 -0.01
N ILE A 79 5.37 7.64 -0.72
CA ILE A 79 5.55 9.08 -0.58
C ILE A 79 4.32 9.78 -1.16
N CYS A 80 3.86 10.83 -0.50
CA CYS A 80 2.67 11.58 -0.90
C CYS A 80 2.90 13.09 -0.83
N THR A 81 2.05 13.85 -1.51
CA THR A 81 2.02 15.31 -1.44
C THR A 81 0.66 15.85 -0.98
N ALA A 82 -0.38 15.01 -0.99
CA ALA A 82 -1.73 15.34 -0.54
C ALA A 82 -2.48 14.06 -0.14
N ASP A 83 -3.54 14.19 0.66
CA ASP A 83 -4.38 13.06 1.11
C ASP A 83 -4.99 12.26 -0.06
N SER A 84 -5.25 12.92 -1.19
CA SER A 84 -5.78 12.27 -2.40
C SER A 84 -4.81 11.29 -3.05
N ALA A 85 -3.51 11.36 -2.71
CA ALA A 85 -2.52 10.37 -3.13
C ALA A 85 -2.57 9.09 -2.27
N CYS A 86 -3.31 9.11 -1.16
CA CYS A 86 -3.44 7.99 -0.24
C CYS A 86 -4.81 7.30 -0.38
N ARG A 87 -4.88 6.04 0.04
CA ARG A 87 -6.15 5.31 0.13
C ARG A 87 -7.08 6.01 1.12
N GLN A 88 -8.39 5.84 0.94
CA GLN A 88 -9.44 6.56 1.70
C GLN A 88 -9.26 6.57 3.23
N GLU A 89 -8.75 5.49 3.83
CA GLU A 89 -8.52 5.35 5.28
C GLU A 89 -7.20 6.00 5.76
N TYR A 90 -6.43 6.58 4.85
CA TYR A 90 -5.08 7.10 5.06
C TYR A 90 -5.02 8.58 4.68
N ALA A 91 -4.09 9.30 5.30
CA ALA A 91 -3.80 10.70 5.02
C ALA A 91 -2.31 10.88 4.75
N CYS A 92 -1.98 11.97 4.07
CA CYS A 92 -0.61 12.33 3.78
C CYS A 92 -0.01 13.07 4.98
N LYS A 93 0.82 12.36 5.77
CA LYS A 93 1.41 12.91 7.00
C LYS A 93 2.88 13.24 6.79
N ALA A 94 3.27 14.45 7.18
CA ALA A 94 4.67 14.88 7.14
C ALA A 94 5.51 14.07 8.12
N LEU A 95 6.66 13.58 7.67
CA LEU A 95 7.64 12.93 8.53
C LEU A 95 8.44 13.99 9.27
N ILE A 96 8.70 13.73 10.55
CA ILE A 96 9.56 14.58 11.39
C ILE A 96 11.02 14.60 10.91
N VAL A 97 11.43 13.61 10.11
CA VAL A 97 12.79 13.45 9.59
C VAL A 97 12.71 13.18 8.08
N GLY A 98 13.68 13.72 7.32
CA GLY A 98 13.83 13.45 5.88
C GLY A 98 13.04 14.37 4.95
N GLY A 99 12.19 15.26 5.47
CA GLY A 99 11.50 16.30 4.69
C GLY A 99 10.51 15.74 3.65
N LYS A 100 10.03 14.51 3.86
CA LYS A 100 9.05 13.83 3.00
C LYS A 100 7.75 13.65 3.78
N SER A 101 6.66 13.38 3.06
CA SER A 101 5.41 12.92 3.64
C SER A 101 5.12 11.51 3.17
N ALA A 102 4.42 10.73 4.00
CA ALA A 102 4.05 9.36 3.70
C ALA A 102 2.56 9.13 3.97
N CYS A 103 1.96 8.18 3.27
CA CYS A 103 0.60 7.77 3.55
C CYS A 103 0.55 7.02 4.89
N ALA A 104 -0.20 7.53 5.86
CA ALA A 104 -0.35 6.91 7.18
C ALA A 104 -1.83 6.88 7.58
N PRO A 105 -2.26 5.95 8.46
CA PRO A 105 -3.64 5.89 8.93
C PRO A 105 -4.11 7.26 9.45
N LYS A 106 -5.37 7.60 9.17
CA LYS A 106 -5.99 8.85 9.62
C LYS A 106 -5.98 8.98 11.13
#